data_AF-A0A0F8ZJC8-F1
#
_entry.id   AF-A0A0F8ZJC8-F1
#
_cell.length_a   1.000
_cell.length_b   1.000
_cell.length_c   1.000
_cell.angle_alpha   90.00
_cell.angle_beta   90.00
_cell.angle_gamma   90.00
#
_symmetry.space_group_name_H-M   'P 1'
#
loop_
_entity.id
_entity.type
_entity.pdbx_description
1 polymer ?
#
loop_
_entity_poly.entity_id
_entity_poly.type
_entity_poly.pdbx_seq_one_letter_code
_entity_poly.pdbx_strand_id
1 'polypeptide(L)'
;MTKPKVKTITVLGRKWWDRPNGNTYNTAQVMVNGVTVGKTEYCYGYGDYYLQAAGDWLEKRGYIKRGHYPYGGATPLWRYCSDNNIHLEYSAHYCLKKEL
;
A
#
# COMPACT_ATOMS: atom_id res chain seq x y z
N MET A 1 -2.35 21.45 11.77
CA MET A 1 -3.46 20.53 12.13
C MET A 1 -2.89 19.12 12.28
N THR A 2 -3.07 18.51 13.45
CA THR A 2 -2.71 17.11 13.71
C THR A 2 -3.72 16.19 13.02
N LYS A 3 -3.25 15.17 12.31
CA LYS A 3 -4.14 14.18 11.68
C LYS A 3 -4.87 13.37 12.77
N PRO A 4 -6.11 12.92 12.52
CA PRO A 4 -6.80 12.05 13.46
C PRO A 4 -6.01 10.74 13.67
N LYS A 5 -6.12 10.16 14.87
CA LYS A 5 -5.52 8.86 15.17
C LYS A 5 -6.02 7.82 14.17
N VAL A 6 -5.09 7.10 13.55
CA VAL A 6 -5.39 6.01 12.62
C VAL A 6 -5.88 4.81 13.41
N LYS A 7 -7.06 4.29 13.03
CA LYS A 7 -7.70 3.09 13.61
C LYS A 7 -7.89 2.01 12.56
N THR A 8 -8.20 2.40 11.32
CA THR A 8 -8.32 1.48 10.19
C THR A 8 -7.53 1.98 9.00
N ILE A 9 -6.96 1.03 8.27
CA ILE A 9 -6.36 1.25 6.95
C ILE A 9 -6.97 0.23 6.00
N THR A 10 -7.41 0.71 4.84
CA THR A 10 -7.86 -0.17 3.76
C THR A 10 -6.99 0.08 2.53
N VAL A 11 -6.46 -1.00 1.94
CA VAL A 11 -5.63 -0.95 0.73
C VAL A 11 -6.26 -1.76 -0.38
N LEU A 12 -6.69 -1.09 -1.46
CA LEU A 12 -7.27 -1.73 -2.64
C LEU A 12 -6.25 -1.70 -3.77
N GLY A 13 -5.61 -2.83 -4.00
CA GLY A 13 -4.62 -3.03 -5.06
C GLY A 13 -5.25 -3.26 -6.43
N ARG A 14 -4.63 -2.72 -7.47
CA ARG A 14 -4.81 -3.14 -8.86
C ARG A 14 -3.48 -3.65 -9.38
N LYS A 15 -3.48 -4.78 -10.08
CA LYS A 15 -2.28 -5.45 -10.60
C LYS A 15 -2.42 -5.68 -12.09
N TRP A 16 -1.35 -5.49 -12.84
CA TRP A 16 -1.28 -5.78 -14.27
C TRP A 16 -0.11 -6.71 -14.54
N TRP A 17 -0.39 -7.83 -15.20
CA TRP A 17 0.63 -8.78 -15.63
C TRP A 17 0.99 -8.55 -17.09
N ASP A 18 2.23 -8.14 -17.33
CA ASP A 18 2.81 -7.97 -18.65
C ASP A 18 3.45 -9.29 -19.11
N ARG A 19 2.65 -10.12 -19.78
CA ARG A 19 3.05 -11.48 -20.22
C ARG A 19 4.37 -11.54 -20.98
N PRO A 20 4.65 -10.68 -21.99
CA PRO A 20 5.85 -10.81 -22.81
C PRO A 20 7.14 -10.65 -22.01
N ASN A 21 7.16 -9.75 -21.02
CA ASN A 21 8.33 -9.45 -20.23
C ASN A 21 8.32 -10.13 -18.85
N GLY A 22 7.22 -10.82 -18.51
CA GLY A 22 7.02 -11.42 -17.19
C GLY A 22 6.78 -10.42 -16.06
N ASN A 23 6.67 -9.12 -16.34
CA ASN A 23 6.60 -8.07 -15.33
C ASN A 23 5.21 -7.98 -14.66
N THR A 24 5.18 -7.61 -13.39
CA THR A 24 3.93 -7.22 -12.71
C THR A 24 4.03 -5.77 -12.26
N TYR A 25 2.99 -5.00 -12.56
CA TYR A 25 2.85 -3.63 -12.11
C TYR A 25 1.63 -3.49 -11.22
N ASN A 26 1.62 -2.48 -10.38
CA ASN A 26 0.55 -2.26 -9.43
C ASN A 26 0.31 -0.79 -9.10
N THR A 27 -0.91 -0.52 -8.65
CA THR A 27 -1.30 0.70 -7.93
C THR A 27 -2.12 0.29 -6.72
N ALA A 28 -2.22 1.16 -5.73
CA ALA A 28 -3.06 0.95 -4.56
C ALA A 28 -3.87 2.21 -4.26
N GLN A 29 -5.18 2.07 -4.10
CA GLN A 29 -6.00 3.08 -3.45
C GLN A 29 -5.90 2.87 -1.93
N VAL A 30 -5.72 3.98 -1.21
CA VAL A 30 -5.48 3.98 0.24
C VAL A 30 -6.59 4.73 0.93
N MET A 31 -7.18 4.09 1.93
CA MET A 31 -8.19 4.67 2.81
C MET A 31 -7.70 4.63 4.26
N VAL A 32 -7.98 5.69 5.01
CA VAL A 32 -7.67 5.80 6.44
C VAL A 32 -8.96 6.14 7.15
N ASN A 33 -9.33 5.36 8.17
CA ASN A 33 -10.58 5.55 8.93
C ASN A 33 -11.82 5.63 8.01
N GLY A 34 -11.87 4.80 6.97
CA GLY A 34 -12.97 4.75 6.00
C GLY A 34 -12.97 5.85 4.94
N VAL A 35 -12.02 6.80 4.96
CA VAL A 35 -11.94 7.90 3.99
C VAL A 35 -10.80 7.64 3.00
N THR A 36 -11.08 7.74 1.70
CA THR A 36 -10.03 7.69 0.68
C THR A 36 -9.09 8.88 0.85
N VAL A 37 -7.81 8.60 1.14
CA VAL A 37 -6.78 9.63 1.33
C VAL A 37 -5.88 9.79 0.12
N GLY A 38 -5.85 8.80 -0.77
CA GLY A 38 -5.13 8.91 -2.04
C GLY A 38 -4.92 7.59 -2.75
N LYS A 39 -4.03 7.64 -3.74
CA LYS A 39 -3.64 6.50 -4.58
C LYS A 39 -2.11 6.52 -4.76
N THR A 40 -1.49 5.35 -4.81
CA THR A 40 -0.08 5.22 -5.18
C THR A 40 0.09 5.42 -6.69
N GLU A 41 1.30 5.79 -7.08
CA GLU A 41 1.69 5.81 -8.48
C GLU A 41 1.74 4.38 -9.04
N TYR A 42 1.70 4.29 -10.37
CA TYR A 42 1.92 3.05 -11.09
C TYR A 42 3.36 2.62 -10.92
N CYS A 43 3.59 1.49 -10.26
CA CYS A 43 4.93 1.02 -9.94
C CYS A 43 5.09 -0.46 -10.26
N TYR A 44 6.33 -0.84 -10.54
CA TYR A 44 6.71 -2.23 -10.75
C TYR A 44 6.82 -2.96 -9.41
N GLY A 45 6.32 -4.19 -9.35
CA GLY A 45 6.45 -5.04 -8.18
C GLY A 45 5.52 -6.26 -8.22
N TYR A 46 6.05 -7.39 -7.75
CA TYR A 46 5.36 -8.68 -7.70
C TYR A 46 4.61 -8.91 -6.38
N GLY A 47 3.74 -9.92 -6.40
CA GLY A 47 3.01 -10.36 -5.20
C GLY A 47 2.23 -9.21 -4.57
N ASP A 48 2.54 -8.95 -3.30
CA ASP A 48 1.85 -7.94 -2.48
C ASP A 48 2.60 -6.60 -2.42
N TYR A 49 3.44 -6.29 -3.41
CA TYR A 49 4.20 -5.04 -3.44
C TYR A 49 3.32 -3.79 -3.37
N TYR A 50 2.06 -3.86 -3.80
CA TYR A 50 1.08 -2.78 -3.64
C TYR A 50 0.84 -2.39 -2.17
N LEU A 51 0.99 -3.31 -1.21
CA LEU A 51 0.95 -3.03 0.22
C LEU A 51 2.18 -2.25 0.68
N GLN A 52 3.35 -2.60 0.15
CA GLN A 52 4.58 -1.85 0.43
C GLN A 52 4.47 -0.43 -0.09
N ALA A 53 4.05 -0.26 -1.35
CA ALA A 53 3.82 1.05 -1.96
C ALA A 53 2.80 1.88 -1.19
N ALA A 54 1.72 1.26 -0.70
CA ALA A 54 0.73 1.94 0.16
C ALA A 54 1.33 2.35 1.51
N GLY A 55 2.14 1.50 2.13
CA GLY A 55 2.85 1.81 3.37
C GLY A 55 3.82 2.98 3.22
N ASP A 56 4.60 3.00 2.15
CA ASP A 56 5.52 4.09 1.81
C ASP A 56 4.75 5.41 1.58
N TRP A 57 3.63 5.33 0.87
CA TRP A 57 2.77 6.47 0.59
C TRP A 57 2.18 7.08 1.87
N LEU A 58 1.71 6.24 2.79
CA LEU A 58 1.13 6.63 4.08
C LEU A 58 2.17 7.29 4.98
N GLU A 59 3.36 6.70 5.07
CA GLU A 59 4.47 7.19 5.88
C GLU A 59 5.02 8.52 5.37
N LYS A 60 5.27 8.64 4.06
CA LYS A 60 5.72 9.89 3.43
C LYS A 60 4.76 11.06 3.68
N ARG A 61 3.48 10.76 3.94
CA ARG A 61 2.44 11.75 4.24
C ARG A 61 2.13 11.87 5.73
N GLY A 62 2.88 11.21 6.60
CA GLY A 62 2.74 11.32 8.05
C GLY A 62 1.45 10.72 8.62
N TYR A 63 0.84 9.75 7.94
CA TYR A 63 -0.28 8.99 8.53
C TYR A 63 0.20 7.93 9.52
N ILE A 64 1.35 7.33 9.25
CA ILE A 64 2.00 6.29 10.06
C ILE A 64 3.50 6.54 10.12
N LYS A 65 4.20 5.85 11.02
CA LYS A 65 5.67 5.91 11.12
C LYS A 65 6.21 4.49 11.33
N ARG A 66 6.67 3.85 10.26
CA ARG A 66 7.13 2.46 10.30
C ARG A 66 8.60 2.41 10.74
N GLY A 67 9.02 1.29 11.29
CA GLY A 67 10.43 1.05 11.56
C GLY A 67 11.18 0.79 10.25
N HIS A 68 12.39 1.32 10.10
CA HIS A 68 13.26 1.08 8.94
C HIS A 68 14.44 0.22 9.36
N TYR A 69 14.81 -0.75 8.53
CA TYR A 69 15.92 -1.66 8.85
C TYR A 69 17.26 -1.05 8.41
N PRO A 70 18.38 -1.37 9.09
CA PRO A 70 19.70 -0.78 8.83
C PRO A 70 20.21 -0.98 7.39
N TYR A 71 19.80 -2.06 6.74
CA TYR A 71 20.24 -2.44 5.39
C TYR A 71 19.21 -2.10 4.31
N GLY A 72 18.24 -1.25 4.65
CA GLY A 72 17.16 -0.82 3.76
C GLY A 72 15.83 -1.56 4.00
N GLY A 73 14.77 -0.99 3.44
CA GLY A 73 13.41 -1.48 3.62
C GLY A 73 12.75 -0.99 4.92
N ALA A 74 11.42 -1.10 4.95
CA ALA A 74 10.59 -0.70 6.07
C ALA A 74 9.84 -1.91 6.62
N THR A 75 9.40 -1.80 7.87
CA THR A 75 8.48 -2.76 8.49
C THR A 75 7.27 -2.94 7.57
N PRO A 76 6.88 -4.17 7.21
CA PRO A 76 5.71 -4.39 6.37
C PRO A 76 4.45 -3.74 6.97
N LEU A 77 3.57 -3.21 6.12
CA LEU A 77 2.38 -2.47 6.58
C LEU A 77 1.49 -3.32 7.51
N TRP A 78 1.28 -4.61 7.17
CA TRP A 78 0.50 -5.53 8.00
C TRP A 78 1.09 -5.71 9.40
N ARG A 79 2.42 -5.75 9.52
CA ARG A 79 3.10 -5.92 10.79
C ARG A 79 2.95 -4.66 11.64
N TYR A 80 3.21 -3.50 11.03
CA TYR A 80 3.01 -2.21 11.68
C TYR A 80 1.57 -2.05 12.20
N CYS A 81 0.57 -2.39 11.38
CA CYS A 81 -0.83 -2.32 11.76
C CYS A 81 -1.14 -3.24 12.95
N SER A 82 -0.66 -4.48 12.92
CA SER A 82 -0.82 -5.43 14.03
C SER A 82 -0.18 -4.92 15.33
N ASP A 83 1.05 -4.41 15.27
CA ASP A 83 1.79 -3.93 16.44
C ASP A 83 1.16 -2.63 17.03
N ASN A 84 0.40 -1.89 16.24
CA ASN A 84 -0.21 -0.60 16.64
C ASN A 84 -1.73 -0.67 16.84
N ASN A 85 -2.32 -1.87 16.86
CA ASN A 85 -3.76 -2.07 16.98
C ASN A 85 -4.58 -1.26 15.94
N ILE A 86 -4.11 -1.28 14.69
CA ILE A 86 -4.78 -0.71 13.52
C ILE A 86 -5.35 -1.87 12.72
N HIS A 87 -6.65 -1.86 12.46
CA HIS A 87 -7.29 -2.86 11.61
C HIS A 87 -6.88 -2.62 10.16
N LEU A 88 -6.24 -3.61 9.53
CA LEU A 88 -5.82 -3.56 8.14
C LEU A 88 -6.71 -4.47 7.30
N GLU A 89 -7.36 -3.89 6.31
CA GLU A 89 -8.04 -4.61 5.25
C GLU A 89 -7.31 -4.42 3.94
N TYR A 90 -7.14 -5.49 3.18
CA TYR A 90 -6.52 -5.39 1.87
C TYR A 90 -7.05 -6.43 0.90
N SER A 91 -7.07 -6.04 -0.36
CA SER A 91 -7.34 -6.93 -1.48
C SER A 91 -6.61 -6.42 -2.72
N ALA A 92 -6.45 -7.28 -3.72
CA ALA A 92 -5.91 -6.88 -5.00
C ALA A 92 -6.66 -7.56 -6.15
N HIS A 93 -6.92 -6.79 -7.19
CA HIS A 93 -7.56 -7.27 -8.42
C HIS A 93 -6.57 -7.29 -9.59
N TYR A 94 -6.59 -8.35 -10.39
CA TYR A 94 -5.83 -8.40 -11.65
C TYR A 94 -6.62 -7.73 -12.76
N CYS A 95 -6.08 -6.65 -13.30
CA CYS A 95 -6.66 -5.84 -14.34
C CYS A 95 -6.09 -6.22 -15.72
N LEU A 96 -6.87 -5.94 -16.75
CA LEU A 96 -6.49 -6.04 -18.14
C LEU A 96 -5.62 -4.84 -18.55
N LYS A 97 -4.76 -5.03 -19.55
CA LYS A 97 -3.87 -3.97 -20.06
C LYS A 97 -4.61 -2.72 -20.56
N LYS A 98 -5.87 -2.86 -20.99
CA LYS A 98 -6.73 -1.73 -21.41
C LYS A 98 -7.20 -0.85 -20.25
N GLU A 99 -6.98 -1.26 -19.01
CA GLU A 99 -7.40 -0.58 -17.79
C GLU A 99 -6.23 0.13 -17.08
N LEU A 100 -5.07 0.22 -17.74
CA LEU A 100 -3.89 0.94 -17.25
C LEU A 100 -4.15 2.45 -17.20
#